data_AF-D6TRM2-F1
#
_entry.id   AF-D6TRM2-F1
#
_cell.length_a   1.000
_cell.length_b   1.000
_cell.length_c   1.000
_cell.angle_alpha   90.00
_cell.angle_beta   90.00
_cell.angle_gamma   90.00
#
_symmetry.space_group_name_H-M   'P 1'
#
loop_
_entity.id
_entity.type
_entity.pdbx_description
1 polymer ?
#
loop_
_entity_poly.entity_id
_entity_poly.type
_entity_poly.pdbx_seq_one_letter_code
_entity_poly.pdbx_strand_id
1 'polypeptide(L)' 'MNFDITQVDQMINKIPFPVSTSNLKQMAQQFGGGNPQITAVIDRLPEKTYNSSDELKSDLQKNMGNLGNMGGFKL' A
#
# COMPACT_ATOMS: atom_id res chain seq x y z
N MET A 1 -14.70 4.60 8.06
CA MET A 1 -14.14 3.61 7.10
C MET A 1 -12.83 3.14 7.69
N ASN A 2 -12.77 1.91 8.22
CA ASN A 2 -11.56 1.36 8.83
C ASN A 2 -10.56 0.98 7.74
N PHE A 3 -9.30 1.33 7.94
CA PHE A 3 -8.21 0.77 7.17
C PHE A 3 -8.13 -0.73 7.47
N ASP A 4 -8.61 -1.56 6.55
CA ASP A 4 -8.57 -2.99 6.74
C ASP A 4 -7.24 -3.56 6.23
N ILE A 5 -6.28 -3.68 7.15
CA ILE A 5 -4.98 -4.31 6.91
C ILE A 5 -5.15 -5.71 6.29
N THR A 6 -6.23 -6.43 6.63
CA THR A 6 -6.43 -7.80 6.14
C THR A 6 -6.74 -7.81 4.63
N GLN A 7 -7.43 -6.80 4.10
CA GLN A 7 -7.69 -6.67 2.67
C GLN A 7 -6.42 -6.35 1.89
N VAL A 8 -5.56 -5.49 2.45
CA VAL A 8 -4.25 -5.18 1.88
C VAL A 8 -3.37 -6.43 1.84
N ASP A 9 -3.37 -7.21 2.92
CA ASP A 9 -2.56 -8.42 3.03
C ASP A 9 -3.01 -9.50 2.04
N GLN A 10 -4.33 -9.68 1.87
CA GLN A 10 -4.90 -10.57 0.85
C GLN A 10 -4.56 -10.12 -0.57
N MET A 11 -4.58 -8.80 -0.84
CA MET A 11 -4.19 -8.26 -2.14
C MET A 11 -2.72 -8.58 -2.41
N ILE A 12 -1.81 -8.24 -1.48
CA ILE A 12 -0.36 -8.45 -1.63
C ILE A 12 -0.02 -9.93 -1.88
N ASN A 13 -0.67 -10.85 -1.16
CA ASN A 13 -0.42 -12.29 -1.33
C ASN A 13 -0.86 -12.82 -2.70
N LYS A 14 -1.69 -12.08 -3.45
CA LYS A 14 -2.13 -12.44 -4.81
C LYS A 14 -1.34 -11.73 -5.91
N ILE A 15 -0.43 -10.82 -5.57
CA ILE A 15 0.35 -10.08 -6.56
C ILE A 15 1.44 -10.99 -7.12
N PRO A 16 1.53 -11.14 -8.45
CA PRO A 16 2.62 -11.87 -9.06
C PRO A 16 3.91 -11.04 -8.96
N PHE A 17 4.94 -11.59 -8.30
CA PHE A 17 6.26 -10.97 -8.20
C PHE A 17 7.17 -11.48 -9.33
N PRO A 18 8.09 -10.63 -9.85
CA PRO A 18 8.35 -9.24 -9.46
C PRO A 18 7.30 -8.25 -9.98
N VAL A 19 6.97 -7.23 -9.18
CA VAL A 19 5.96 -6.20 -9.50
C VAL A 19 6.54 -4.80 -9.33
N SER A 20 6.32 -3.92 -10.30
CA SER A 20 6.71 -2.51 -10.20
C SER A 20 5.70 -1.69 -9.41
N THR A 21 6.16 -0.60 -8.78
CA THR A 21 5.27 0.35 -8.10
C THR A 21 4.20 0.91 -9.03
N SER A 22 4.50 1.11 -10.32
CA SER A 22 3.51 1.56 -11.31
C SER A 22 2.39 0.54 -11.50
N ASN A 23 2.71 -0.75 -11.60
CA ASN A 23 1.71 -1.83 -11.66
C ASN A 23 0.94 -1.93 -10.34
N LEU A 24 1.60 -1.75 -9.19
CA LEU A 24 0.94 -1.71 -7.89
C LEU A 24 -0.06 -0.56 -7.80
N LYS A 25 0.28 0.65 -8.30
CA LYS A 25 -0.62 1.80 -8.36
C LYS A 25 -1.84 1.50 -9.24
N GLN A 26 -1.64 0.87 -10.39
CA GLN A 26 -2.74 0.43 -11.26
C GLN A 26 -3.62 -0.61 -10.57
N MET A 27 -3.03 -1.62 -9.93
CA MET A 27 -3.78 -2.62 -9.16
C MET A 27 -4.51 -1.98 -7.98
N ALA A 28 -3.90 -1.02 -7.29
CA ALA A 28 -4.54 -0.27 -6.20
C ALA A 28 -5.69 0.60 -6.69
N GLN A 29 -5.62 1.16 -7.89
CA GLN A 29 -6.74 1.87 -8.51
C GLN A 29 -7.87 0.91 -8.92
N GLN A 30 -7.53 -0.28 -9.40
CA GLN A 30 -8.50 -1.30 -9.84
C GLN A 30 -9.16 -2.04 -8.67
N PHE A 31 -8.39 -2.54 -7.71
CA PHE A 31 -8.85 -3.31 -6.55
C PHE A 31 -9.16 -2.42 -5.34
N GLY A 32 -8.35 -1.37 -5.14
CA GLY A 32 -8.47 -0.43 -4.03
C GLY A 32 -9.27 0.83 -4.37
N GLY A 33 -9.92 0.92 -5.54
CA GLY A 33 -10.76 2.07 -5.94
C GLY A 33 -11.89 2.41 -4.96
N GLY A 34 -12.19 1.52 -4.00
CA GLY A 34 -13.09 1.79 -2.86
C GLY A 34 -12.43 2.26 -1.57
N ASN A 35 -11.10 2.20 -1.42
CA ASN A 35 -10.37 2.56 -0.20
C ASN A 35 -9.26 3.60 -0.47
N PRO A 36 -9.55 4.91 -0.29
CA PRO A 36 -8.62 5.99 -0.61
C PRO A 36 -7.32 5.95 0.22
N GLN A 37 -7.32 5.28 1.38
CA GLN A 37 -6.13 5.15 2.21
C GLN A 37 -5.13 4.15 1.59
N ILE A 38 -5.61 3.06 0.97
CA ILE A 38 -4.75 2.10 0.27
C ILE A 38 -4.09 2.79 -0.93
N THR A 39 -4.87 3.54 -1.71
CA THR A 39 -4.35 4.31 -2.84
C THR A 39 -3.31 5.33 -2.37
N ALA A 40 -3.57 6.07 -1.28
CA ALA A 40 -2.64 7.07 -0.74
C ALA A 40 -1.32 6.46 -0.24
N VAL A 41 -1.36 5.27 0.39
CA VAL A 41 -0.14 4.59 0.86
C VAL A 41 0.65 4.04 -0.33
N ILE A 42 -0.03 3.42 -1.31
CA ILE A 42 0.63 2.87 -2.51
C ILE A 42 1.20 4.00 -3.38
N ASP A 43 0.56 5.16 -3.44
CA ASP A 43 1.05 6.30 -4.21
C ASP A 43 2.35 6.89 -3.63
N ARG A 44 2.55 6.75 -2.31
CA ARG A 44 3.78 7.14 -1.59
C ARG A 44 4.90 6.10 -1.64
N LEU A 45 4.65 4.90 -2.17
CA LEU A 45 5.71 3.91 -2.31
C LEU A 45 6.79 4.43 -3.27
N PRO A 46 8.08 4.15 -2.98
CA PRO A 46 9.17 4.50 -3.89
C PRO A 46 8.98 3.81 -5.23
N GLU A 47 9.36 4.45 -6.33
CA GLU A 47 9.37 3.84 -7.66
C GLU A 47 10.48 2.79 -7.75
N LYS A 48 10.12 1.53 -7.49
CA LYS A 48 11.01 0.39 -7.61
C LYS A 48 10.24 -0.87 -7.99
N THR A 49 10.99 -1.93 -8.25
CA THR A 49 10.42 -3.26 -8.46
C THR A 49 10.56 -4.06 -7.18
N TYR A 50 9.43 -4.50 -6.63
CA TYR A 50 9.38 -5.41 -5.51
C TYR A 50 9.54 -6.83 -6.02
N ASN A 51 10.47 -7.58 -5.43
CA ASN A 51 10.72 -8.98 -5.81
C ASN A 51 9.97 -9.97 -4.91
N SER A 52 9.46 -9.50 -3.77
CA SER A 52 8.70 -10.32 -2.84
C SER A 52 7.61 -9.52 -2.13
N SER A 53 6.62 -10.23 -1.63
CA SER A 53 5.55 -9.69 -0.80
C SER A 53 6.08 -9.08 0.49
N ASP A 54 7.11 -9.67 1.11
CA ASP A 54 7.72 -9.15 2.34
C ASP A 54 8.34 -7.78 2.13
N GLU A 55 9.02 -7.56 1.00
CA GLU A 55 9.63 -6.27 0.68
C GLU A 55 8.55 -5.18 0.50
N LEU A 56 7.46 -5.53 -0.17
CA LEU A 56 6.32 -4.64 -0.35
C LEU A 56 5.60 -4.34 0.97
N LYS A 57 5.36 -5.36 1.80
CA LYS A 57 4.74 -5.19 3.13
C LYS A 57 5.59 -4.30 4.03
N SER A 58 6.91 -4.48 4.01
CA SER A 58 7.82 -3.65 4.81
C SER A 58 7.71 -2.17 4.43
N ASP A 59 7.70 -1.85 3.14
CA ASP A 59 7.57 -0.47 2.69
C ASP A 59 6.17 0.09 2.90
N LEU A 60 5.12 -0.70 2.70
CA LEU A 60 3.75 -0.30 3.01
C LEU A 60 3.58 0.01 4.50
N GLN A 61 4.11 -0.83 5.40
CA GLN A 61 4.07 -0.59 6.85
C GLN A 61 4.85 0.67 7.23
N LYS A 62 6.03 0.90 6.64
CA LYS A 62 6.81 2.13 6.87
C LYS A 62 6.05 3.38 6.41
N ASN A 63 5.43 3.34 5.23
CA ASN A 63 4.68 4.47 4.69
C ASN A 63 3.35 4.71 5.44
N MET A 64 2.70 3.65 5.90
CA MET A 64 1.46 3.70 6.68
C MET A 64 1.69 4.17 8.11
N GLY A 65 2.78 3.71 8.75
CA GLY A 65 3.23 4.24 10.05
C GLY A 65 3.52 5.74 9.99
N ASN A 66 4.05 6.22 8.85
CA ASN A 66 4.24 7.65 8.60
C ASN A 66 2.92 8.38 8.29
N LEU A 67 1.90 7.70 7.75
CA LEU A 67 0.55 8.24 7.58
C LEU A 67 -0.14 8.45 8.93
N GLY A 68 0.03 7.51 9.87
CA GLY A 68 -0.44 7.64 11.25
C GLY A 68 0.27 8.74 12.03
N ASN A 69 1.55 8.98 11.74
CA ASN A 69 2.34 10.05 12.38
C ASN A 69 2.14 11.45 11.74
N MET A 70 1.66 11.52 10.49
CA MET A 70 1.16 12.78 9.90
C MET A 70 -0.26 13.13 10.36
N GLY A 71 -0.91 12.25 11.13
CA GLY A 71 -2.17 12.50 11.84
C GLY A 71 -2.02 13.26 13.16
N GLY A 72 -0.82 13.75 13.49
CA GLY A 72 -0.58 14.70 14.58
C GLY A 72 -1.21 16.10 14.38
N PHE A 73 -2.29 16.22 13.60
CA PHE A 73 -3.20 17.35 13.74
C PHE A 73 -4.03 17.14 15.01
N LYS A 74 -3.42 17.61 16.09
CA LYS A 74 -4.02 18.09 17.33
C LYS A 74 -5.55 18.17 17.28
N LEU A 75 -6.20 17.37 18.12
CA LEU A 75 -7.38 17.77 18.86
C LEU A 75 -7.10 17.49 20.34
#